data_AF-A0ABD3PPT2-F1
#
_entry.id   AF-A0ABD3PPT2-F1
#
_cell.length_a   1.000
_cell.length_b   1.000
_cell.length_c   1.000
_cell.angle_alpha   90.00
_cell.angle_beta   90.00
_cell.angle_gamma   90.00
#
_symmetry.space_group_name_H-M   'P 1'
#
loop_
_entity.id
_entity.type
_entity.pdbx_description
1 polymer ?
#
loop_
_entity_poly.entity_id
_entity_poly.type
_entity_poly.pdbx_seq_one_letter_code
_entity_poly.pdbx_strand_id
1 'polypeptide(L)'
;MSSDEWTIITKSNARNRKQKKGAAQACPGLYRSNNHVAAAQHGDVDSKSKEQIQNAIIDCINSLERQYQSGKGFAYRLIDAISSDADNFHLNEIVVYGIGNFSTELYSPSMLQLAGALLLRRLVAAKFSNDSDGTNAATNQKDGDVSFRQDQQRVPIYYYEPCIVGAEKEMLQEVFCVHTLENNDMGKLPVFNMRQNNATALQQDAEKNGGSRYTLFYMPHCPMRLYCNVIWAHWDHICISEMVNSRFHPIMIFGNSFHAYDERMISSDQRMDPTNGMLRLVPFINEKSVYISSENRDLEDSLRMMDRAFNDCNVISFSVDKDFVVEKPTEYVPSDDPYQNGELL
;
A
#
# COMPACT_ATOMS: atom_id res chain seq x y z
N MET A 1 19.64 30.80 -24.84
CA MET A 1 19.60 31.84 -23.79
C MET A 1 18.41 32.73 -24.07
N SER A 2 17.28 32.43 -23.45
CA SER A 2 16.08 33.25 -23.45
C SER A 2 15.60 33.24 -22.00
N SER A 3 15.42 34.46 -21.50
CA SER A 3 15.11 34.83 -20.15
C SER A 3 13.81 35.61 -20.22
N ASP A 4 12.71 35.03 -19.76
CA ASP A 4 11.44 35.71 -19.56
C ASP A 4 11.11 35.56 -18.07
N GLU A 5 11.34 36.59 -17.25
CA GLU A 5 10.39 37.70 -16.95
C GLU A 5 9.13 37.22 -16.22
N TRP A 6 9.18 37.27 -14.88
CA TRP A 6 7.98 37.26 -14.03
C TRP A 6 7.61 38.69 -13.63
N THR A 7 6.36 39.04 -13.91
CA THR A 7 5.72 40.32 -13.62
C THR A 7 5.58 40.56 -12.11
N ILE A 8 6.12 41.68 -11.63
CA ILE A 8 5.93 42.20 -10.27
C ILE A 8 4.66 43.06 -10.25
N ILE A 9 3.61 42.61 -9.56
CA ILE A 9 2.47 43.45 -9.21
C ILE A 9 2.75 44.10 -7.85
N THR A 10 3.06 45.40 -7.86
CA THR A 10 3.07 46.23 -6.65
C THR A 10 1.63 46.59 -6.26
N LYS A 11 1.28 46.35 -4.99
CA LYS A 11 0.05 46.90 -4.39
C LYS A 11 0.41 48.04 -3.43
N SER A 12 -0.11 49.22 -3.74
CA SER A 12 -0.05 50.41 -2.91
C SER A 12 -0.95 50.30 -1.68
N ASN A 13 -0.52 50.92 -0.59
CA ASN A 13 -1.14 50.89 0.73
C ASN A 13 -2.40 51.76 0.87
N ALA A 14 -3.18 51.38 1.89
CA ALA A 14 -4.11 52.17 2.71
C ALA A 14 -5.61 52.10 2.38
N ARG A 15 -6.34 51.35 3.22
CA ARG A 15 -7.41 51.91 4.09
C ARG A 15 -7.80 50.93 5.19
N ASN A 16 -7.68 51.39 6.43
CA ASN A 16 -8.11 50.71 7.65
C ASN A 16 -9.62 50.41 7.63
N ARG A 17 -10.01 49.14 7.69
CA ARG A 17 -11.31 48.71 8.21
C ARG A 17 -11.15 47.44 9.05
N LYS A 18 -11.43 47.58 10.35
CA LYS A 18 -11.62 46.47 11.29
C LYS A 18 -12.78 45.59 10.80
N GLN A 19 -12.51 44.34 10.44
CA GLN A 19 -13.54 43.31 10.30
C GLN A 19 -13.07 42.00 10.94
N LYS A 20 -14.05 41.35 11.56
CA LYS A 20 -13.95 40.25 12.52
C LYS A 20 -13.30 39.00 11.91
N LYS A 21 -12.49 38.31 12.71
CA LYS A 21 -11.95 36.97 12.45
C LYS A 21 -13.11 35.99 12.24
N GLY A 22 -13.27 35.51 11.01
CA GLY A 22 -13.97 34.27 10.68
C GLY A 22 -12.94 33.15 10.53
N ALA A 23 -13.18 32.03 11.23
CA ALA A 23 -12.35 30.85 11.20
C ALA A 23 -12.48 30.14 9.84
N ALA A 24 -11.40 30.13 9.06
CA ALA A 24 -11.19 29.15 8.01
C ALA A 24 -10.22 28.10 8.56
N GLN A 25 -10.74 26.89 8.72
CA GLN A 25 -10.07 25.73 9.26
C GLN A 25 -9.12 25.19 8.18
N ALA A 26 -7.84 25.53 8.28
CA ALA A 26 -6.79 24.91 7.51
C ALA A 26 -6.53 23.50 8.08
N CYS A 27 -6.64 22.47 7.24
CA CYS A 27 -6.17 21.13 7.55
C CYS A 27 -4.63 21.15 7.72
N PRO A 28 -4.08 20.82 8.90
CA PRO A 28 -2.66 20.63 9.08
C PRO A 28 -2.34 19.14 8.92
N GLY A 29 -1.73 18.78 7.79
CA GLY A 29 -1.40 17.39 7.49
C GLY A 29 -0.46 17.25 6.30
N LEU A 30 0.53 18.13 6.20
CA LEU A 30 1.70 17.87 5.36
C LEU A 30 2.80 17.39 6.30
N TYR A 31 3.26 16.16 6.04
CA TYR A 31 4.52 15.61 6.53
C TYR A 31 5.63 16.62 6.24
N ARG A 32 5.89 17.49 7.21
CA ARG A 32 7.13 18.24 7.26
C ARG A 32 8.15 17.27 7.80
N SER A 33 8.75 16.47 6.92
CA SER A 33 9.93 15.70 7.28
C SER A 33 10.98 16.72 7.72
N ASN A 34 11.18 16.83 9.03
CA ASN A 34 12.36 17.47 9.57
C ASN A 34 13.53 16.56 9.19
N ASN A 35 14.06 16.74 7.98
CA ASN A 35 15.34 16.19 7.54
C ASN A 35 16.51 16.87 8.27
N HIS A 36 16.41 16.99 9.59
CA HIS A 36 17.60 16.87 10.41
C HIS A 36 17.90 15.38 10.44
N VAL A 37 18.82 14.96 9.57
CA VAL A 37 19.58 13.72 9.73
C VAL A 37 20.40 13.88 11.02
N ALA A 38 19.71 13.83 12.17
CA ALA A 38 20.33 13.33 13.37
C ALA A 38 20.66 11.89 13.01
N ALA A 39 21.95 11.60 12.85
CA ALA A 39 22.43 10.23 12.94
C ALA A 39 21.87 9.70 14.25
N ALA A 40 20.74 9.01 14.17
CA ALA A 40 20.09 8.40 15.29
C ALA A 40 21.14 7.44 15.83
N GLN A 41 21.74 7.81 16.95
CA GLN A 41 22.51 6.90 17.76
C GLN A 41 21.64 5.65 17.85
N HIS A 42 22.19 4.49 17.47
CA HIS A 42 21.58 3.17 17.67
C HIS A 42 21.34 2.99 19.16
N GLY A 43 20.31 3.67 19.68
CA GLY A 43 19.74 3.42 20.98
C GLY A 43 19.16 2.04 20.86
N ASP A 44 19.78 1.12 21.58
CA ASP A 44 19.27 -0.22 21.82
C ASP A 44 17.79 -0.08 22.15
N VAL A 45 16.92 -0.42 21.19
CA VAL A 45 15.48 -0.37 21.40
C VAL A 45 15.22 -1.39 22.49
N ASP A 46 14.81 -0.91 23.67
CA ASP A 46 14.59 -1.76 24.82
C ASP A 46 13.70 -2.95 24.41
N SER A 47 14.12 -4.17 24.73
CA SER A 47 13.35 -5.40 24.56
C SER A 47 11.87 -5.25 24.94
N LYS A 48 11.61 -4.44 25.98
CA LYS A 48 10.27 -4.09 26.44
C LYS A 48 9.44 -3.31 25.40
N SER A 49 10.07 -2.41 24.65
CA SER A 49 9.41 -1.67 23.57
C SER A 49 9.07 -2.57 22.38
N LYS A 50 9.94 -3.53 22.04
CA LYS A 50 9.66 -4.55 20.99
C LYS A 50 8.40 -5.35 21.34
N GLU A 51 8.30 -5.85 22.58
CA GLU A 51 7.14 -6.62 23.05
C GLU A 51 5.85 -5.77 23.06
N GLN A 52 5.93 -4.49 23.46
CA GLN A 52 4.80 -3.58 23.43
C GLN A 52 4.28 -3.35 22.00
N ILE A 53 5.18 -3.11 21.05
CA ILE A 53 4.83 -2.91 19.63
C ILE A 53 4.19 -4.18 19.06
N GLN A 54 4.77 -5.35 19.33
CA GLN A 54 4.23 -6.64 18.93
C GLN A 54 2.80 -6.83 19.43
N ASN A 55 2.57 -6.63 20.73
CA ASN A 55 1.24 -6.80 21.33
C ASN A 55 0.23 -5.81 20.73
N ALA A 56 0.64 -4.56 20.50
CA ALA A 56 -0.22 -3.56 19.86
C ALA A 56 -0.63 -3.96 18.43
N ILE A 57 0.29 -4.54 17.63
CA ILE A 57 -0.03 -5.05 16.29
C ILE A 57 -1.01 -6.23 16.37
N ILE A 58 -0.81 -7.16 17.32
CA ILE A 58 -1.72 -8.29 17.52
C ILE A 58 -3.13 -7.80 17.89
N ASP A 59 -3.22 -6.80 18.76
CA ASP A 59 -4.50 -6.17 19.13
C ASP A 59 -5.17 -5.49 17.93
N CYS A 60 -4.38 -4.81 17.08
CA CYS A 60 -4.87 -4.26 15.81
C CYS A 60 -5.45 -5.36 14.90
N ILE A 61 -4.73 -6.48 14.72
CA ILE A 61 -5.20 -7.62 13.91
C ILE A 61 -6.52 -8.15 14.46
N ASN A 62 -6.60 -8.40 15.77
CA ASN A 62 -7.82 -8.90 16.41
C ASN A 62 -9.00 -7.93 16.25
N SER A 63 -8.75 -6.62 16.32
CA SER A 63 -9.77 -5.59 16.10
C SER A 63 -10.28 -5.58 14.66
N LEU A 64 -9.36 -5.63 13.68
CA LEU A 64 -9.71 -5.71 12.26
C LEU A 64 -10.44 -7.02 11.92
N GLU A 65 -10.05 -8.13 12.55
CA GLU A 65 -10.71 -9.42 12.38
C GLU A 65 -12.15 -9.40 12.89
N ARG A 66 -12.41 -8.76 14.04
CA ARG A 66 -13.80 -8.53 14.52
C ARG A 66 -14.62 -7.70 13.54
N GLN A 67 -14.02 -6.67 12.93
CA GLN A 67 -14.71 -5.91 11.87
C GLN A 67 -15.07 -6.83 10.71
N TYR A 68 -14.10 -7.58 10.17
CA TYR A 68 -14.33 -8.53 9.08
C TYR A 68 -15.47 -9.52 9.40
N GLN A 69 -15.43 -10.15 10.57
CA GLN A 69 -16.46 -11.12 11.01
C GLN A 69 -17.84 -10.49 11.19
N SER A 70 -17.92 -9.20 11.54
CA SER A 70 -19.18 -8.48 11.67
C SER A 70 -19.87 -8.16 10.33
N GLY A 71 -19.21 -8.43 9.20
CA GLY A 71 -19.70 -8.06 7.86
C GLY A 71 -19.70 -6.56 7.62
N LYS A 72 -18.94 -5.80 8.43
CA LYS A 72 -18.92 -4.32 8.43
C LYS A 72 -17.51 -3.82 8.71
N GLY A 73 -17.30 -2.52 8.55
CA GLY A 73 -16.01 -1.90 8.82
C GLY A 73 -15.01 -2.03 7.66
N PHE A 74 -13.78 -1.64 7.93
CA PHE A 74 -12.75 -1.45 6.90
C PHE A 74 -12.26 -2.80 6.40
N ALA A 75 -11.93 -3.71 7.32
CA ALA A 75 -11.39 -5.03 6.95
C ALA A 75 -12.38 -5.80 6.06
N TYR A 76 -13.68 -5.75 6.38
CA TYR A 76 -14.72 -6.31 5.52
C TYR A 76 -14.71 -5.69 4.12
N ARG A 77 -14.76 -4.35 4.02
CA ARG A 77 -14.76 -3.63 2.73
C ARG A 77 -13.52 -3.88 1.91
N LEU A 78 -12.34 -3.95 2.55
CA LEU A 78 -11.09 -4.26 1.88
C LEU A 78 -11.13 -5.66 1.25
N ILE A 79 -11.53 -6.67 2.02
CA ILE A 79 -11.62 -8.05 1.53
C ILE A 79 -12.69 -8.19 0.44
N ASP A 80 -13.82 -7.53 0.61
CA ASP A 80 -14.91 -7.49 -0.37
C ASP A 80 -14.47 -6.81 -1.68
N ALA A 81 -13.80 -5.66 -1.59
CA ALA A 81 -13.27 -4.95 -2.75
C ALA A 81 -12.23 -5.79 -3.52
N ILE A 82 -11.34 -6.47 -2.79
CA ILE A 82 -10.35 -7.38 -3.38
C ILE A 82 -11.03 -8.61 -4.02
N SER A 83 -12.04 -9.20 -3.35
CA SER A 83 -12.68 -10.44 -3.81
C SER A 83 -13.67 -10.23 -4.95
N SER A 84 -14.28 -9.04 -5.04
CA SER A 84 -15.36 -8.77 -6.01
C SER A 84 -14.90 -8.56 -7.45
N ASP A 85 -13.59 -8.46 -7.71
CA ASP A 85 -13.05 -8.35 -9.07
C ASP A 85 -12.62 -9.69 -9.70
N ALA A 86 -12.69 -10.81 -8.96
CA ALA A 86 -12.29 -12.10 -9.50
C ALA A 86 -13.18 -13.25 -8.99
N ASP A 87 -13.90 -13.90 -9.91
CA ASP A 87 -14.71 -15.10 -9.65
C ASP A 87 -13.91 -16.25 -9.01
N ASN A 88 -12.57 -16.18 -9.00
CA ASN A 88 -11.66 -17.03 -8.24
C ASN A 88 -10.42 -16.23 -7.82
N PHE A 89 -10.60 -15.27 -6.90
CA PHE A 89 -9.48 -14.47 -6.39
C PHE A 89 -8.45 -15.34 -5.65
N HIS A 90 -7.27 -15.53 -6.24
CA HIS A 90 -6.11 -16.13 -5.58
C HIS A 90 -4.96 -15.14 -5.52
N LEU A 91 -4.69 -14.66 -4.31
CA LEU A 91 -3.52 -13.86 -4.05
C LEU A 91 -2.32 -14.77 -3.83
N ASN A 92 -1.29 -14.58 -4.64
CA ASN A 92 -0.05 -15.33 -4.55
C ASN A 92 0.90 -14.73 -3.51
N GLU A 93 0.99 -13.41 -3.48
CA GLU A 93 1.91 -12.70 -2.58
C GLU A 93 1.42 -11.26 -2.35
N ILE A 94 1.93 -10.66 -1.28
CA ILE A 94 1.68 -9.26 -0.94
C ILE A 94 3.04 -8.56 -0.87
N VAL A 95 3.18 -7.44 -1.57
CA VAL A 95 4.35 -6.57 -1.50
C VAL A 95 3.96 -5.29 -0.77
N VAL A 96 4.50 -5.08 0.42
CA VAL A 96 4.17 -4.00 1.34
C VAL A 96 5.21 -2.89 1.25
N TYR A 97 4.74 -1.65 1.13
CA TYR A 97 5.57 -0.45 1.00
C TYR A 97 5.17 0.64 1.99
N GLY A 98 6.17 1.37 2.48
CA GLY A 98 5.99 2.72 3.01
C GLY A 98 5.11 2.84 4.24
N ILE A 99 5.04 1.80 5.07
CA ILE A 99 4.26 1.82 6.32
C ILE A 99 4.93 2.74 7.36
N GLY A 100 6.24 3.01 7.24
CA GLY A 100 7.00 3.81 8.18
C GLY A 100 7.31 3.07 9.49
N ASN A 101 7.84 3.81 10.45
CA ASN A 101 8.32 3.27 11.73
C ASN A 101 7.16 3.05 12.71
N PHE A 102 7.29 2.03 13.55
CA PHE A 102 6.33 1.70 14.59
C PHE A 102 6.62 2.51 15.86
N SER A 103 5.62 3.22 16.37
CA SER A 103 5.72 3.90 17.67
C SER A 103 5.24 2.99 18.79
N THR A 104 5.59 3.30 20.04
CA THR A 104 5.03 2.62 21.22
C THR A 104 3.60 3.08 21.55
N GLU A 105 3.04 4.01 20.77
CA GLU A 105 1.66 4.45 20.93
C GLU A 105 0.71 3.35 20.44
N LEU A 106 -0.30 3.04 21.25
CA LEU A 106 -1.33 2.07 20.87
C LEU A 106 -2.05 2.53 19.59
N TYR A 107 -2.20 1.63 18.63
CA TYR A 107 -2.91 1.87 17.38
C TYR A 107 -2.34 2.99 16.52
N SER A 108 -1.00 3.13 16.47
CA SER A 108 -0.39 4.04 15.49
C SER A 108 -0.83 3.68 14.04
N PRO A 109 -0.93 4.65 13.13
CA PRO A 109 -1.32 4.39 11.74
C PRO A 109 -0.50 3.27 11.08
N SER A 110 0.82 3.27 11.28
CA SER A 110 1.75 2.26 10.77
C SER A 110 1.45 0.86 11.30
N MET A 111 1.10 0.73 12.58
CA MET A 111 0.69 -0.57 13.16
C MET A 111 -0.62 -1.07 12.54
N LEU A 112 -1.60 -0.19 12.35
CA LEU A 112 -2.88 -0.54 11.71
C LEU A 112 -2.68 -0.96 10.25
N GLN A 113 -1.83 -0.26 9.50
CA GLN A 113 -1.46 -0.60 8.14
C GLN A 113 -0.83 -1.99 8.05
N LEU A 114 0.14 -2.29 8.92
CA LEU A 114 0.78 -3.61 8.96
C LEU A 114 -0.22 -4.69 9.37
N ALA A 115 -1.03 -4.42 10.40
CA ALA A 115 -2.07 -5.33 10.85
C ALA A 115 -3.09 -5.64 9.73
N GLY A 116 -3.43 -4.66 8.90
CA GLY A 116 -4.27 -4.86 7.71
C GLY A 116 -3.66 -5.83 6.70
N ALA A 117 -2.36 -5.68 6.40
CA ALA A 117 -1.66 -6.60 5.50
C ALA A 117 -1.54 -8.02 6.09
N LEU A 118 -1.24 -8.14 7.39
CA LEU A 118 -1.14 -9.43 8.09
C LEU A 118 -2.50 -10.15 8.16
N LEU A 119 -3.58 -9.42 8.44
CA LEU A 119 -4.93 -9.98 8.42
C LEU A 119 -5.31 -10.44 7.01
N LEU A 120 -5.02 -9.64 5.99
CA LEU A 120 -5.29 -10.02 4.60
C LEU A 120 -4.56 -11.33 4.23
N ARG A 121 -3.27 -11.45 4.58
CA ARG A 121 -2.49 -12.69 4.40
C ARG A 121 -3.19 -13.87 5.05
N ARG A 122 -3.57 -13.76 6.33
CA ARG A 122 -4.26 -14.81 7.09
C ARG A 122 -5.57 -15.24 6.42
N LEU A 123 -6.41 -14.28 6.04
CA LEU A 123 -7.72 -14.57 5.44
C LEU A 123 -7.60 -15.26 4.08
N VAL A 124 -6.64 -14.84 3.24
CA VAL A 124 -6.35 -15.51 1.97
C VAL A 124 -5.77 -16.90 2.22
N ALA A 125 -4.78 -17.03 3.11
CA ALA A 125 -4.16 -18.32 3.45
C ALA A 125 -5.17 -19.34 3.99
N ALA A 126 -6.15 -18.91 4.77
CA ALA A 126 -7.22 -19.76 5.31
C ALA A 126 -8.13 -20.31 4.20
N LYS A 127 -8.42 -19.52 3.14
CA LYS A 127 -9.23 -20.01 2.00
C LYS A 127 -8.58 -21.22 1.33
N PHE A 128 -7.25 -21.25 1.21
CA PHE A 128 -6.53 -22.39 0.63
C PHE A 128 -6.58 -23.67 1.47
N SER A 129 -6.77 -23.60 2.80
CA SER A 129 -6.94 -24.80 3.63
C SER A 129 -8.23 -25.54 3.30
N ASN A 130 -9.33 -24.78 3.17
CA ASN A 130 -10.68 -25.35 3.11
C ASN A 130 -10.93 -26.16 1.82
N ASP A 131 -10.16 -25.90 0.77
CA ASP A 131 -10.28 -26.63 -0.50
C ASP A 131 -9.61 -28.03 -0.45
N SER A 132 -8.74 -28.28 0.53
CA SER A 132 -7.89 -29.48 0.55
C SER A 132 -8.30 -30.56 1.56
N ASP A 133 -9.00 -30.23 2.63
CA ASP A 133 -9.42 -31.22 3.64
C ASP A 133 -10.76 -30.83 4.29
N GLY A 134 -11.83 -31.56 3.99
CA GLY A 134 -13.17 -31.39 4.58
C GLY A 134 -13.28 -31.79 6.06
N THR A 135 -12.20 -31.71 6.82
CA THR A 135 -12.11 -32.22 8.19
C THR A 135 -12.13 -31.05 9.18
N ASN A 136 -13.21 -30.96 9.96
CA ASN A 136 -13.53 -29.89 10.92
C ASN A 136 -12.37 -29.59 11.91
N ALA A 137 -11.52 -28.62 11.58
CA ALA A 137 -10.46 -28.12 12.45
C ALA A 137 -10.98 -26.99 13.36
N ALA A 138 -11.59 -27.36 14.48
CA ALA A 138 -11.79 -26.44 15.60
C ALA A 138 -10.47 -26.30 16.37
N THR A 139 -9.57 -25.43 15.92
CA THR A 139 -8.23 -25.26 16.50
C THR A 139 -8.20 -24.20 17.61
N ASN A 140 -7.59 -24.59 18.72
CA ASN A 140 -7.30 -23.78 19.90
C ASN A 140 -6.34 -22.62 19.59
N GLN A 141 -6.69 -21.44 20.11
CA GLN A 141 -6.09 -20.11 19.85
C GLN A 141 -4.65 -19.90 20.39
N LYS A 142 -3.93 -20.95 20.82
CA LYS A 142 -2.64 -20.82 21.51
C LYS A 142 -1.39 -20.88 20.62
N ASP A 143 -1.52 -21.20 19.34
CA ASP A 143 -0.39 -21.37 18.40
C ASP A 143 -0.18 -20.17 17.47
N GLY A 144 -0.15 -18.96 18.03
CA GLY A 144 -0.02 -17.72 17.24
C GLY A 144 1.21 -17.69 16.32
N ASP A 145 2.35 -18.18 16.79
CA ASP A 145 3.62 -18.18 16.04
C ASP A 145 3.63 -19.20 14.88
N VAL A 146 3.10 -20.41 15.14
CA VAL A 146 2.95 -21.45 14.13
C VAL A 146 2.00 -20.99 13.01
N SER A 147 0.94 -20.24 13.37
CA SER A 147 -0.02 -19.72 12.39
C SER A 147 0.63 -18.75 11.40
N PHE A 148 1.43 -17.79 11.86
CA PHE A 148 2.04 -16.81 10.94
C PHE A 148 3.02 -17.44 9.95
N ARG A 149 3.79 -18.44 10.40
CA ARG A 149 4.70 -19.18 9.51
C ARG A 149 3.95 -19.96 8.44
N GLN A 150 2.85 -20.61 8.80
CA GLN A 150 2.00 -21.34 7.84
C GLN A 150 1.33 -20.37 6.85
N ASP A 151 0.83 -19.24 7.33
CA ASP A 151 0.25 -18.20 6.50
C ASP A 151 1.28 -17.68 5.49
N GLN A 152 2.51 -17.41 5.93
CA GLN A 152 3.61 -16.94 5.08
C GLN A 152 4.00 -17.95 4.00
N GLN A 153 3.96 -19.26 4.28
CA GLN A 153 4.25 -20.28 3.28
C GLN A 153 3.22 -20.32 2.13
N ARG A 154 1.99 -19.87 2.39
CA ARG A 154 0.90 -19.87 1.43
C ARG A 154 0.80 -18.57 0.67
N VAL A 155 0.95 -17.45 1.38
CA VAL A 155 0.84 -16.10 0.84
C VAL A 155 1.98 -15.27 1.42
N PRO A 156 3.18 -15.29 0.82
CA PRO A 156 4.31 -14.54 1.32
C PRO A 156 4.03 -13.03 1.31
N ILE A 157 4.40 -12.37 2.42
CA ILE A 157 4.58 -10.92 2.46
C ILE A 157 6.07 -10.59 2.24
N TYR A 158 6.31 -9.68 1.31
CA TYR A 158 7.58 -8.99 1.11
C TYR A 158 7.43 -7.54 1.54
N TYR A 159 8.30 -7.04 2.40
CA TYR A 159 8.18 -5.74 3.03
C TYR A 159 9.39 -4.87 2.69
N TYR A 160 9.16 -3.68 2.13
CA TYR A 160 10.21 -2.70 1.85
C TYR A 160 9.91 -1.37 2.51
N GLU A 161 10.84 -0.91 3.33
CA GLU A 161 10.82 0.38 4.01
C GLU A 161 12.28 0.87 4.12
N PRO A 162 12.67 1.93 3.38
CA PRO A 162 14.05 2.42 3.40
C PRO A 162 14.57 2.78 4.79
N CYS A 163 13.67 3.20 5.68
CA CYS A 163 14.02 3.69 7.01
C CYS A 163 13.79 2.68 8.14
N ILE A 164 13.59 1.39 7.83
CA ILE A 164 13.28 0.38 8.85
C ILE A 164 14.40 0.23 9.88
N VAL A 165 14.04 0.26 11.16
CA VAL A 165 15.00 0.08 12.25
C VAL A 165 15.28 -1.40 12.49
N GLY A 166 16.50 -1.75 12.92
CA GLY A 166 16.92 -3.14 13.16
C GLY A 166 15.96 -3.94 14.05
N ALA A 167 15.47 -3.35 15.14
CA ALA A 167 14.52 -4.00 16.04
C ALA A 167 13.15 -4.29 15.39
N GLU A 168 12.68 -3.39 14.51
CA GLU A 168 11.43 -3.56 13.76
C GLU A 168 11.59 -4.65 12.70
N LYS A 169 12.73 -4.65 12.00
CA LYS A 169 13.11 -5.68 11.03
C LYS A 169 13.15 -7.06 11.66
N GLU A 170 13.81 -7.17 12.82
CA GLU A 170 13.89 -8.41 13.59
C GLU A 170 12.49 -8.87 14.02
N MET A 171 11.65 -7.97 14.55
CA MET A 171 10.26 -8.28 14.90
C MET A 171 9.45 -8.78 13.69
N LEU A 172 9.54 -8.11 12.54
CA LEU A 172 8.85 -8.53 11.31
C LEU A 172 9.27 -9.93 10.87
N GLN A 173 10.56 -10.23 10.90
CA GLN A 173 11.11 -11.50 10.44
C GLN A 173 10.82 -12.64 11.42
N GLU A 174 11.05 -12.43 12.71
CA GLU A 174 11.01 -13.48 13.72
C GLU A 174 9.59 -13.76 14.21
N VAL A 175 8.78 -12.71 14.42
CA VAL A 175 7.44 -12.85 15.02
C VAL A 175 6.37 -12.99 13.94
N PHE A 176 6.40 -12.10 12.94
CA PHE A 176 5.36 -12.07 11.92
C PHE A 176 5.72 -12.87 10.66
N CYS A 177 6.90 -13.48 10.63
CA CYS A 177 7.42 -14.26 9.50
C CYS A 177 7.35 -13.47 8.18
N VAL A 178 7.70 -12.18 8.17
CA VAL A 178 7.68 -11.31 6.98
C VAL A 178 9.06 -11.23 6.35
N HIS A 179 9.15 -11.32 5.02
CA HIS A 179 10.42 -11.13 4.30
C HIS A 179 10.71 -9.64 4.11
N THR A 180 11.70 -9.11 4.81
CA THR A 180 12.13 -7.72 4.63
C THR A 180 13.14 -7.62 3.50
N LEU A 181 12.93 -6.66 2.60
CA LEU A 181 13.79 -6.40 1.45
C LEU A 181 14.77 -5.27 1.78
N GLU A 182 16.03 -5.41 1.37
CA GLU A 182 17.02 -4.33 1.48
C GLU A 182 16.85 -3.27 0.39
N ASN A 183 16.34 -3.68 -0.78
CA ASN A 183 16.16 -2.84 -1.96
C ASN A 183 14.73 -2.98 -2.50
N ASN A 184 14.25 -1.95 -3.20
CA ASN A 184 12.95 -1.98 -3.89
C ASN A 184 13.02 -2.82 -5.19
N ASP A 185 13.44 -4.06 -5.09
CA ASP A 185 13.57 -4.95 -6.24
C ASP A 185 12.18 -5.36 -6.75
N MET A 186 11.22 -5.57 -5.83
CA MET A 186 9.85 -5.99 -6.17
C MET A 186 9.04 -4.90 -6.90
N GLY A 187 9.42 -3.63 -6.78
CA GLY A 187 8.75 -2.50 -7.45
C GLY A 187 9.41 -2.11 -8.76
N LYS A 188 10.57 -2.71 -9.08
CA LYS A 188 11.36 -2.42 -10.29
C LYS A 188 11.42 -3.60 -11.26
N LEU A 189 11.08 -4.80 -10.80
CA LEU A 189 11.11 -6.01 -11.62
C LEU A 189 9.68 -6.46 -11.97
N PRO A 190 9.45 -7.00 -13.17
CA PRO A 190 8.19 -7.65 -13.51
C PRO A 190 7.93 -8.88 -12.61
N VAL A 191 6.66 -9.12 -12.25
CA VAL A 191 6.22 -10.29 -11.44
C VAL A 191 6.83 -11.62 -11.88
N PHE A 192 6.97 -11.86 -13.18
CA PHE A 192 7.54 -13.11 -13.69
C PHE A 192 8.97 -13.33 -13.19
N ASN A 193 9.80 -12.28 -13.19
CA ASN A 193 11.17 -12.35 -12.71
C ASN A 193 11.21 -12.52 -11.18
N MET A 194 10.26 -11.91 -10.46
CA MET A 194 10.13 -12.07 -9.00
C MET A 194 9.85 -13.55 -8.64
N ARG A 195 9.00 -14.22 -9.41
CA ARG A 195 8.60 -15.62 -9.15
C ARG A 195 9.71 -16.61 -9.47
N GLN A 196 10.48 -16.42 -10.54
CA GLN A 196 11.56 -17.35 -10.89
C GLN A 196 12.62 -17.48 -9.80
N ASN A 197 12.94 -16.37 -9.12
CA ASN A 197 13.95 -16.37 -8.06
C ASN A 197 13.45 -17.01 -6.76
N ASN A 198 12.13 -17.08 -6.57
CA ASN A 198 11.50 -17.50 -5.31
C ASN A 198 10.62 -18.76 -5.46
N ALA A 199 10.75 -19.50 -6.57
CA ALA A 199 9.89 -20.62 -6.91
C ALA A 199 9.97 -21.74 -5.86
N THR A 200 9.01 -21.78 -4.95
CA THR A 200 8.77 -22.91 -4.05
C THR A 200 7.98 -24.00 -4.77
N ALA A 201 8.08 -25.25 -4.32
CA ALA A 201 7.34 -26.38 -4.91
C ALA A 201 5.81 -26.13 -5.02
N LEU A 202 5.23 -25.32 -4.12
CA LEU A 202 3.82 -24.93 -4.13
C LEU A 202 3.42 -24.01 -5.30
N GLN A 203 4.38 -23.26 -5.86
CA GLN A 203 4.11 -22.43 -7.04
C GLN A 203 3.91 -23.29 -8.30
N GLN A 204 4.62 -24.42 -8.42
CA GLN A 204 4.50 -25.32 -9.58
C GLN A 204 3.12 -25.99 -9.67
N ASP A 205 2.46 -26.27 -8.54
CA ASP A 205 1.19 -26.99 -8.55
C ASP A 205 0.00 -26.11 -8.96
N ALA A 206 -0.06 -24.82 -8.60
CA ALA A 206 -1.16 -23.99 -9.10
C ALA A 206 -0.95 -23.41 -10.50
N GLU A 207 0.26 -23.51 -11.09
CA GLU A 207 0.39 -23.35 -12.55
C GLU A 207 -0.38 -24.45 -13.30
N LYS A 208 -0.45 -25.67 -12.74
CA LYS A 208 -1.24 -26.77 -13.33
C LYS A 208 -2.75 -26.55 -13.21
N ASN A 209 -3.19 -25.81 -12.18
CA ASN A 209 -4.62 -25.60 -11.92
C ASN A 209 -5.22 -24.42 -12.69
N GLY A 210 -4.43 -23.68 -13.48
CA GLY A 210 -4.92 -22.64 -14.38
C GLY A 210 -5.60 -21.44 -13.71
N GLY A 211 -5.44 -21.29 -12.39
CA GLY A 211 -5.98 -20.15 -11.63
C GLY A 211 -5.12 -18.90 -11.80
N SER A 212 -5.77 -17.75 -11.97
CA SER A 212 -5.09 -16.45 -11.91
C SER A 212 -4.41 -16.26 -10.57
N ARG A 213 -3.17 -15.80 -10.58
CA ARG A 213 -2.41 -15.49 -9.36
C ARG A 213 -2.03 -14.03 -9.35
N TYR A 214 -2.64 -13.29 -8.45
CA TYR A 214 -2.40 -11.87 -8.26
C TYR A 214 -1.25 -11.63 -7.30
N THR A 215 -0.49 -10.58 -7.57
CA THR A 215 0.46 -9.95 -6.66
C THR A 215 -0.16 -8.64 -6.21
N LEU A 216 -0.41 -8.49 -4.89
CA LEU A 216 -0.98 -7.27 -4.36
C LEU A 216 0.13 -6.35 -3.88
N PHE A 217 0.21 -5.16 -4.47
CA PHE A 217 1.03 -4.08 -3.97
C PHE A 217 0.24 -3.31 -2.91
N TYR A 218 0.62 -3.46 -1.65
CA TYR A 218 0.01 -2.83 -0.48
C TYR A 218 0.81 -1.57 -0.11
N MET A 219 0.28 -0.40 -0.48
CA MET A 219 1.00 0.86 -0.55
C MET A 219 0.24 2.05 0.10
N PRO A 220 -0.39 1.91 1.28
CA PRO A 220 -1.13 3.02 1.87
C PRO A 220 -0.20 4.22 2.12
N HIS A 221 -0.66 5.42 1.75
CA HIS A 221 0.06 6.70 1.90
C HIS A 221 1.44 6.78 1.23
N CYS A 222 1.76 5.88 0.30
CA CYS A 222 2.99 5.96 -0.49
C CYS A 222 2.99 7.20 -1.40
N PRO A 223 4.17 7.76 -1.75
CA PRO A 223 4.24 8.87 -2.71
C PRO A 223 3.90 8.41 -4.13
N MET A 224 3.41 9.35 -4.96
CA MET A 224 2.96 9.08 -6.34
C MET A 224 4.04 8.36 -7.16
N ARG A 225 5.31 8.75 -6.99
CA ARG A 225 6.44 8.17 -7.72
C ARG A 225 6.57 6.65 -7.49
N LEU A 226 6.26 6.15 -6.29
CA LEU A 226 6.35 4.72 -6.03
C LEU A 226 5.31 3.93 -6.82
N TYR A 227 4.09 4.47 -6.97
CA TYR A 227 3.08 3.88 -7.85
C TYR A 227 3.53 3.89 -9.31
N CYS A 228 4.10 5.00 -9.79
CA CYS A 228 4.62 5.09 -11.15
C CYS A 228 5.70 4.02 -11.41
N ASN A 229 6.57 3.74 -10.45
CA ASN A 229 7.59 2.69 -10.59
C ASN A 229 6.96 1.30 -10.72
N VAL A 230 6.00 0.96 -9.84
CA VAL A 230 5.27 -0.31 -9.90
C VAL A 230 4.55 -0.44 -11.25
N ILE A 231 3.85 0.60 -11.68
CA ILE A 231 3.11 0.63 -12.95
C ILE A 231 4.07 0.48 -14.13
N TRP A 232 5.20 1.20 -14.12
CA TRP A 232 6.19 1.13 -15.20
C TRP A 232 6.78 -0.28 -15.34
N ALA A 233 7.17 -0.90 -14.22
CA ALA A 233 7.73 -2.25 -14.18
C ALA A 233 6.74 -3.32 -14.66
N HIS A 234 5.45 -3.06 -14.51
CA HIS A 234 4.36 -3.96 -14.87
C HIS A 234 3.58 -3.53 -16.10
N TRP A 235 4.05 -2.50 -16.82
CA TRP A 235 3.27 -1.85 -17.88
C TRP A 235 2.78 -2.83 -18.95
N ASP A 236 3.65 -3.74 -19.36
CA ASP A 236 3.37 -4.69 -20.42
C ASP A 236 2.27 -5.68 -19.98
N HIS A 237 2.22 -6.02 -18.69
CA HIS A 237 1.16 -6.85 -18.12
C HIS A 237 -0.16 -6.10 -17.89
N ILE A 238 -0.09 -4.77 -17.74
CA ILE A 238 -1.27 -3.92 -17.58
C ILE A 238 -1.89 -3.65 -18.95
N CYS A 239 -1.09 -3.22 -19.94
CA CYS A 239 -1.59 -2.63 -21.18
C CYS A 239 -1.53 -3.54 -22.42
N ILE A 240 -0.67 -4.56 -22.47
CA ILE A 240 -0.54 -5.37 -23.69
C ILE A 240 -1.60 -6.46 -23.69
N SER A 241 -2.74 -6.12 -24.31
CA SER A 241 -3.85 -7.03 -24.55
C SER A 241 -3.40 -8.28 -25.32
N GLU A 242 -2.45 -8.16 -26.27
CA GLU A 242 -2.08 -9.20 -27.26
C GLU A 242 -1.65 -10.56 -26.69
N MET A 243 -1.34 -10.68 -25.39
CA MET A 243 -1.29 -11.99 -24.70
C MET A 243 -2.70 -12.52 -24.34
N VAL A 244 -3.71 -12.21 -25.16
CA VAL A 244 -5.20 -12.28 -24.98
C VAL A 244 -5.75 -13.65 -24.55
N ASN A 245 -4.95 -14.71 -24.55
CA ASN A 245 -5.40 -16.00 -24.02
C ASN A 245 -5.26 -16.10 -22.48
N SER A 246 -4.56 -15.17 -21.84
CA SER A 246 -4.41 -15.10 -20.38
C SER A 246 -5.24 -13.94 -19.84
N ARG A 247 -6.45 -14.19 -19.34
CA ARG A 247 -7.41 -13.17 -18.83
C ARG A 247 -6.95 -12.47 -17.52
N PHE A 248 -5.66 -12.37 -17.28
CA PHE A 248 -5.15 -12.23 -15.93
C PHE A 248 -4.11 -11.12 -15.83
N HIS A 249 -4.55 -9.98 -15.30
CA HIS A 249 -3.66 -8.94 -14.79
C HIS A 249 -2.94 -9.51 -13.57
N PRO A 250 -1.61 -9.64 -13.58
CA PRO A 250 -0.89 -10.28 -12.49
C PRO A 250 -0.81 -9.41 -11.24
N ILE A 251 -1.28 -8.16 -11.28
CA ILE A 251 -1.14 -7.21 -10.18
C ILE A 251 -2.45 -6.53 -9.79
N MET A 252 -2.55 -6.20 -8.51
CA MET A 252 -3.53 -5.27 -7.94
C MET A 252 -2.80 -4.31 -7.01
N ILE A 253 -3.39 -3.14 -6.77
CA ILE A 253 -2.83 -2.17 -5.83
C ILE A 253 -3.86 -1.88 -4.75
N PHE A 254 -3.46 -1.95 -3.49
CA PHE A 254 -4.20 -1.32 -2.40
C PHE A 254 -3.39 -0.11 -1.93
N GLY A 255 -3.89 1.09 -2.17
CA GLY A 255 -3.16 2.33 -1.90
C GLY A 255 -4.03 3.56 -2.13
N ASN A 256 -3.44 4.74 -2.14
CA ASN A 256 -4.11 6.01 -2.39
C ASN A 256 -4.87 6.00 -3.72
N SER A 257 -6.02 6.66 -3.76
CA SER A 257 -6.79 6.88 -4.98
C SER A 257 -5.97 7.64 -6.03
N PHE A 258 -5.88 7.06 -7.22
CA PHE A 258 -5.28 7.70 -8.38
C PHE A 258 -6.14 8.88 -8.86
N HIS A 259 -7.47 8.78 -8.71
CA HIS A 259 -8.36 9.92 -8.94
C HIS A 259 -8.05 11.08 -7.98
N ALA A 260 -7.85 10.80 -6.69
CA ALA A 260 -7.49 11.86 -5.75
C ALA A 260 -6.12 12.48 -6.06
N TYR A 261 -5.16 11.73 -6.60
CA TYR A 261 -3.94 12.31 -7.15
C TYR A 261 -4.19 13.22 -8.34
N ASP A 262 -4.96 12.77 -9.33
CA ASP A 262 -5.31 13.59 -10.51
C ASP A 262 -6.00 14.89 -10.10
N GLU A 263 -6.99 14.82 -9.20
CA GLU A 263 -7.72 15.99 -8.68
C GLU A 263 -6.80 16.99 -7.96
N ARG A 264 -5.84 16.50 -7.18
CA ARG A 264 -4.87 17.35 -6.45
C ARG A 264 -3.77 17.90 -7.33
N MET A 265 -3.51 17.32 -8.51
CA MET A 265 -2.50 17.80 -9.44
C MET A 265 -3.00 19.00 -10.24
N ILE A 266 -2.57 20.18 -9.82
CA ILE A 266 -3.05 21.47 -10.34
C ILE A 266 -2.35 21.88 -11.65
N SER A 267 -1.08 21.53 -11.85
CA SER A 267 -0.33 21.99 -13.03
C SER A 267 -0.42 21.00 -14.20
N SER A 268 -0.64 21.54 -15.41
CA SER A 268 -0.59 20.78 -16.66
C SER A 268 0.74 20.07 -16.84
N ASP A 269 1.84 20.70 -16.45
CA ASP A 269 3.18 20.20 -16.72
C ASP A 269 3.48 18.93 -15.93
N GLN A 270 3.02 18.82 -14.68
CA GLN A 270 3.17 17.60 -13.89
C GLN A 270 2.26 16.48 -14.42
N ARG A 271 1.08 16.82 -14.94
CA ARG A 271 0.19 15.83 -15.58
C ARG A 271 0.79 15.28 -16.87
N MET A 272 1.53 16.11 -17.60
CA MET A 272 2.18 15.77 -18.86
C MET A 272 3.60 15.19 -18.68
N ASP A 273 4.06 14.97 -17.44
CA ASP A 273 5.35 14.32 -17.18
C ASP A 273 5.38 12.95 -17.88
N PRO A 274 6.34 12.69 -18.80
CA PRO A 274 6.40 11.44 -19.54
C PRO A 274 6.66 10.22 -18.64
N THR A 275 7.14 10.41 -17.42
CA THR A 275 7.36 9.35 -16.43
C THR A 275 6.12 9.07 -15.56
N ASN A 276 5.03 9.83 -15.72
CA ASN A 276 3.80 9.65 -14.96
C ASN A 276 2.92 8.56 -15.59
N GLY A 277 3.23 7.30 -15.28
CA GLY A 277 2.43 6.16 -15.70
C GLY A 277 1.05 6.09 -15.05
N MET A 278 0.95 6.59 -13.82
CA MET A 278 -0.27 6.49 -13.01
C MET A 278 -1.43 7.28 -13.64
N LEU A 279 -1.23 8.56 -13.96
CA LEU A 279 -2.29 9.39 -14.53
C LEU A 279 -2.74 8.93 -15.91
N ARG A 280 -1.83 8.32 -16.70
CA ARG A 280 -2.18 7.73 -18.00
C ARG A 280 -3.17 6.57 -17.88
N LEU A 281 -3.21 5.91 -16.71
CA LEU A 281 -4.07 4.77 -16.45
C LEU A 281 -5.39 5.12 -15.77
N VAL A 282 -5.56 6.33 -15.22
CA VAL A 282 -6.79 6.75 -14.50
C VAL A 282 -8.09 6.44 -15.27
N PRO A 283 -8.19 6.64 -16.60
CA PRO A 283 -9.40 6.28 -17.34
C PRO A 283 -9.67 4.78 -17.49
N PHE A 284 -8.70 3.92 -17.17
CA PHE A 284 -8.68 2.48 -17.45
C PHE A 284 -8.57 1.61 -16.18
N ILE A 285 -8.57 2.24 -15.00
CA ILE A 285 -8.59 1.54 -13.73
C ILE A 285 -10.01 1.41 -13.20
N ASN A 286 -10.23 0.38 -12.42
CA ASN A 286 -11.39 0.23 -11.55
C ASN A 286 -10.92 0.46 -10.11
N GLU A 287 -11.35 1.58 -9.52
CA GLU A 287 -11.08 1.89 -8.12
C GLU A 287 -12.28 1.59 -7.24
N LYS A 288 -12.08 0.74 -6.24
CA LYS A 288 -13.09 0.46 -5.21
C LYS A 288 -12.65 1.08 -3.90
N SER A 289 -13.42 2.04 -3.43
CA SER A 289 -13.16 2.66 -2.14
C SER A 289 -13.45 1.70 -0.99
N VAL A 290 -12.50 1.64 -0.05
CA VAL A 290 -12.66 0.90 1.21
C VAL A 290 -12.98 1.82 2.38
N TYR A 291 -13.16 3.11 2.11
CA TYR A 291 -13.41 4.14 3.10
C TYR A 291 -14.68 3.85 3.93
N ILE A 292 -14.60 4.13 5.23
CA ILE A 292 -15.77 4.14 6.12
C ILE A 292 -16.06 5.59 6.49
N SER A 293 -17.27 6.05 6.19
CA SER A 293 -17.73 7.36 6.67
C SER A 293 -17.69 7.44 8.19
N SER A 294 -17.13 8.53 8.69
CA SER A 294 -17.01 8.87 10.12
C SER A 294 -18.35 9.29 10.77
N GLU A 295 -19.45 9.27 10.02
CA GLU A 295 -20.76 9.74 10.51
C GLU A 295 -21.34 8.90 11.66
N ASN A 296 -20.84 7.68 11.90
CA ASN A 296 -21.15 6.94 13.14
C ASN A 296 -20.24 7.43 14.28
N ARG A 297 -20.76 8.35 15.10
CA ARG A 297 -20.03 8.98 16.21
C ARG A 297 -19.80 8.09 17.44
N ASP A 298 -20.35 6.88 17.45
CA ASP A 298 -20.20 5.91 18.54
C ASP A 298 -18.99 4.97 18.35
N LEU A 299 -18.11 5.30 17.41
CA LEU A 299 -16.96 4.46 17.08
C LEU A 299 -15.82 4.65 18.09
N GLU A 300 -15.38 3.52 18.63
CA GLU A 300 -14.22 3.32 19.52
C GLU A 300 -12.96 4.06 19.00
N ASP A 301 -12.07 4.49 19.90
CA ASP A 301 -10.87 5.29 19.56
C ASP A 301 -10.01 4.66 18.45
N SER A 302 -10.05 3.33 18.31
CA SER A 302 -9.40 2.56 17.24
C SER A 302 -9.77 3.08 15.84
N LEU A 303 -10.99 3.56 15.64
CA LEU A 303 -11.47 3.99 14.32
C LEU A 303 -11.05 5.41 13.95
N ARG A 304 -10.66 6.24 14.92
CA ARG A 304 -10.01 7.53 14.62
C ARG A 304 -8.65 7.34 13.99
N MET A 305 -7.93 6.30 14.41
CA MET A 305 -6.63 5.95 13.83
C MET A 305 -6.79 5.24 12.48
N MET A 306 -7.90 4.53 12.25
CA MET A 306 -8.22 3.95 10.94
C MET A 306 -8.33 5.01 9.85
N ASP A 307 -9.00 6.14 10.11
CA ASP A 307 -9.06 7.25 9.15
C ASP A 307 -7.65 7.73 8.83
N ARG A 308 -6.77 7.92 9.82
CA ARG A 308 -5.38 8.32 9.57
C ARG A 308 -4.52 7.27 8.87
N ALA A 309 -4.83 5.99 9.04
CA ALA A 309 -4.06 4.89 8.50
C ALA A 309 -4.40 4.59 7.04
N PHE A 310 -5.65 4.85 6.65
CA PHE A 310 -6.21 4.42 5.37
C PHE A 310 -7.05 5.50 4.68
N ASN A 311 -6.87 6.77 5.06
CA ASN A 311 -7.54 7.86 4.38
C ASN A 311 -7.23 7.76 2.88
N ASP A 312 -8.24 7.97 2.04
CA ASP A 312 -8.04 8.01 0.58
C ASP A 312 -7.52 6.69 -0.04
N CYS A 313 -7.54 5.58 0.70
CA CYS A 313 -7.09 4.28 0.18
C CYS A 313 -8.22 3.55 -0.56
N ASN A 314 -7.88 3.00 -1.73
CA ASN A 314 -8.73 2.24 -2.63
C ASN A 314 -8.05 0.92 -3.01
N VAL A 315 -8.86 -0.06 -3.42
CA VAL A 315 -8.38 -1.21 -4.19
C VAL A 315 -8.46 -0.84 -5.66
N ILE A 316 -7.34 -0.93 -6.36
CA ILE A 316 -7.17 -0.53 -7.76
C ILE A 316 -6.88 -1.80 -8.56
N SER A 317 -7.77 -2.08 -9.50
CA SER A 317 -7.60 -3.11 -10.52
C SER A 317 -7.57 -2.47 -11.90
N PHE A 318 -7.01 -3.18 -12.88
CA PHE A 318 -6.82 -2.68 -14.23
C PHE A 318 -7.82 -3.37 -15.17
N SER A 319 -8.52 -2.59 -15.98
CA SER A 319 -9.47 -3.06 -16.97
C SER A 319 -9.09 -2.46 -18.32
N VAL A 320 -8.14 -3.07 -19.01
CA VAL A 320 -7.75 -2.58 -20.34
C VAL A 320 -8.69 -3.15 -21.39
N ASP A 321 -9.48 -2.27 -22.00
CA ASP A 321 -10.23 -2.57 -23.20
C ASP A 321 -9.25 -2.92 -24.33
N LYS A 322 -9.60 -3.94 -25.12
CA LYS A 322 -8.71 -4.50 -26.16
C LYS A 322 -8.35 -3.48 -27.24
N ASP A 323 -9.18 -2.46 -27.39
CA ASP A 323 -9.03 -1.45 -28.44
C ASP A 323 -8.17 -0.26 -27.99
N PHE A 324 -7.71 -0.21 -26.74
CA PHE A 324 -6.98 0.93 -26.23
C PHE A 324 -5.46 0.71 -26.17
N VAL A 325 -4.71 1.56 -26.87
CA VAL A 325 -3.25 1.57 -26.84
C VAL A 325 -2.79 2.75 -25.96
N VAL A 326 -2.36 2.45 -24.73
CA VAL A 326 -1.68 3.42 -23.87
C VAL A 326 -0.17 3.35 -24.15
N GLU A 327 0.47 4.47 -24.48
CA GLU A 327 1.92 4.54 -24.64
C GLU A 327 2.62 4.34 -23.28
N LYS A 328 3.61 3.42 -23.25
CA LYS A 328 4.44 3.16 -22.08
C LYS A 328 5.13 4.44 -21.60
N PRO A 329 4.97 4.83 -20.31
CA PRO A 329 5.67 5.97 -19.77
C PRO A 329 7.18 5.73 -19.82
N THR A 330 7.95 6.80 -19.91
CA THR A 330 9.41 6.74 -19.80
C THR A 330 9.79 6.23 -18.40
N GLU A 331 10.83 5.40 -18.33
CA GLU A 331 11.38 5.00 -17.04
C GLU A 331 11.82 6.23 -16.27
N TYR A 332 11.46 6.28 -15.00
CA TYR A 332 12.06 7.28 -14.15
C TYR A 332 13.44 6.85 -13.70
N VAL A 333 14.42 7.67 -14.07
CA VAL A 333 15.78 7.57 -13.57
C VAL A 333 15.96 8.68 -12.54
N PRO A 334 16.29 8.36 -11.27
CA PRO A 334 16.68 9.36 -10.29
C PRO A 334 17.82 10.22 -10.86
N SER A 335 17.72 11.52 -10.70
CA SER A 335 18.81 12.44 -10.98
C SER A 335 19.96 12.19 -10.00
N ASP A 336 21.20 12.33 -10.48
CA ASP A 336 22.37 12.37 -9.58
C ASP A 336 22.32 13.60 -8.65
N ASP A 337 21.50 14.60 -8.98
CA ASP A 337 21.20 15.75 -8.13
C ASP A 337 20.06 15.41 -7.13
N PRO A 338 20.34 15.26 -5.82
CA PRO A 338 19.33 14.92 -4.83
C PRO A 338 18.23 15.97 -4.69
N TYR A 339 18.47 17.22 -5.09
CA TYR A 339 17.46 18.28 -5.06
C TYR A 339 16.44 18.17 -6.21
N GLN A 340 16.76 17.40 -7.25
CA GLN A 340 15.89 17.13 -8.40
C GLN A 340 15.10 15.83 -8.25
N ASN A 341 15.43 15.01 -7.24
CA ASN A 341 14.78 13.73 -6.99
C ASN A 341 13.39 13.85 -6.36
N GLY A 342 12.96 15.06 -5.98
CA GLY A 342 11.62 15.32 -5.48
C GLY A 342 11.21 14.35 -4.35
N GLU A 343 10.01 13.77 -4.47
CA GLU A 343 9.37 12.86 -3.51
C GLU A 343 9.94 11.42 -3.50
N LEU A 344 11.17 11.21 -3.94
CA LEU A 344 11.80 9.87 -3.95
C LEU A 344 12.23 9.35 -2.58
N LEU A 345 12.24 10.21 -1.56
CA LEU A 345 12.65 9.89 -0.19
C LEU A 345 11.45 9.85 0.74
#